data_AF-T1HS60-F1
#
_entry.id   AF-T1HS60-F1
#
_cell.length_a   1.000
_cell.length_b   1.000
_cell.length_c   1.000
_cell.angle_alpha   90.00
_cell.angle_beta   90.00
_cell.angle_gamma   90.00
#
_symmetry.space_group_name_H-M   'P 1'
#
loop_
_entity.id
_entity.type
_entity.pdbx_description
1 polymer ?
#
loop_
_entity_poly.entity_id
_entity_poly.type
_entity_poly.pdbx_seq_one_letter_code
_entity_poly.pdbx_strand_id
1 'polypeptide(L)'
;VSERTPNSSVNVRVIWCTTDISLPELEYIANHLEPDECWKLTIILHSTSFELTNELDKNQQPVLADVNCLEQLLHWNSQPNEGFDKTHAILAHRLRQINRRDLSNWLTKTVFEELGKDLNKSLSNDILFNYLISSTTDSSFVDFFGNYSDRLVLESTLWKPYDTVLSVVVVLLLITLIWLTCLTLIKTKISYESQSKNFINKDVEQGYPLLKEDTLF
;
A
#
# COMPACT_ATOMS: atom_id res chain seq x y z
N VAL A 1 -41.92 -26.55 25.07
CA VAL A 1 -41.85 -25.09 24.79
C VAL A 1 -40.43 -24.82 24.34
N SER A 2 -40.26 -24.49 23.05
CA SER A 2 -38.97 -24.36 22.38
C SER A 2 -38.47 -22.93 22.55
N GLU A 3 -37.32 -22.78 23.20
CA GLU A 3 -36.59 -21.50 23.29
C GLU A 3 -36.06 -21.13 21.91
N ARG A 4 -36.56 -20.01 21.40
CA ARG A 4 -36.10 -19.38 20.16
C ARG A 4 -35.16 -18.24 20.56
N THR A 5 -33.86 -18.45 20.44
CA THR A 5 -32.86 -17.37 20.54
C THR A 5 -32.95 -16.48 19.29
N PRO A 6 -32.93 -15.14 19.43
CA PRO A 6 -32.88 -14.26 18.27
C PRO A 6 -31.43 -14.08 17.84
N ASN A 7 -31.06 -14.69 16.71
CA ASN A 7 -29.86 -14.32 15.96
C ASN A 7 -30.06 -12.92 15.37
N SER A 8 -29.64 -11.88 16.09
CA SER A 8 -29.45 -10.56 15.50
C SER A 8 -28.11 -10.55 14.77
N SER A 9 -28.13 -10.77 13.47
CA SER A 9 -27.02 -10.41 12.59
C SER A 9 -26.85 -8.90 12.63
N VAL A 10 -25.81 -8.43 13.33
CA VAL A 10 -25.40 -7.02 13.32
C VAL A 10 -24.92 -6.71 11.90
N ASN A 11 -25.77 -6.00 11.16
CA ASN A 11 -25.44 -5.52 9.82
C ASN A 11 -24.48 -4.33 10.01
N VAL A 12 -23.17 -4.60 9.97
CA VAL A 12 -22.12 -3.58 10.05
C VAL A 12 -22.18 -2.78 8.75
N ARG A 13 -22.92 -1.68 8.77
CA ARG A 13 -22.91 -0.70 7.70
C ARG A 13 -21.59 0.05 7.80
N VAL A 14 -20.63 -0.29 6.94
CA VAL A 14 -19.40 0.50 6.78
C VAL A 14 -19.84 1.85 6.20
N ILE A 15 -19.88 2.87 7.04
CA ILE A 15 -20.13 4.24 6.62
C ILE A 15 -18.79 4.75 6.08
N TRP A 16 -18.72 4.89 4.77
CA TRP A 16 -17.59 5.58 4.14
C TRP A 16 -17.85 7.06 4.36
N CYS A 17 -17.04 7.70 5.20
CA CYS A 17 -17.06 9.15 5.33
C CYS A 17 -16.39 9.72 4.08
N THR A 18 -17.17 9.87 3.01
CA THR A 18 -16.71 10.49 1.78
C THR A 18 -16.94 11.99 1.91
N THR A 19 -15.88 12.76 2.12
CA THR A 19 -15.95 14.21 1.98
C THR A 19 -15.78 14.54 0.50
N ASP A 20 -16.79 15.22 -0.04
CA ASP A 20 -16.76 15.78 -1.39
C ASP A 20 -15.65 16.82 -1.50
N ILE A 21 -15.01 16.89 -2.66
CA ILE A 21 -13.96 17.87 -2.93
C ILE A 21 -14.62 19.22 -3.17
N SER A 22 -14.16 20.25 -2.45
CA SER A 22 -14.68 21.60 -2.56
C SER A 22 -14.09 22.34 -3.77
N LEU A 23 -14.81 23.35 -4.26
CA LEU A 23 -14.33 24.20 -5.37
C LEU A 23 -12.97 24.86 -5.08
N PRO A 24 -12.71 25.43 -3.88
CA PRO A 24 -11.41 26.01 -3.56
C PRO A 24 -10.26 25.01 -3.64
N GLU A 25 -10.49 23.74 -3.29
CA GLU A 25 -9.48 22.69 -3.37
C GLU A 25 -9.14 22.35 -4.82
N LEU A 26 -10.14 22.27 -5.69
CA LEU A 26 -9.95 22.06 -7.13
C LEU A 26 -9.23 23.25 -7.78
N GLU A 27 -9.58 24.48 -7.40
CA GLU A 27 -8.92 25.69 -7.87
C GLU A 27 -7.45 25.72 -7.45
N TYR A 28 -7.14 25.36 -6.20
CA TYR A 28 -5.77 25.28 -5.73
C TYR A 28 -4.97 24.26 -6.54
N ILE A 29 -5.51 23.06 -6.76
CA ILE A 29 -4.85 22.02 -7.55
C ILE A 29 -4.62 22.49 -8.99
N ALA A 30 -5.64 23.08 -9.62
CA ALA A 30 -5.55 23.59 -11.00
C ALA A 30 -4.45 24.65 -11.16
N ASN A 31 -4.29 25.53 -10.18
CA ASN A 31 -3.28 26.59 -10.19
C ASN A 31 -1.85 26.10 -9.94
N HIS A 32 -1.67 24.89 -9.40
CA HIS A 32 -0.36 24.32 -9.07
C HIS A 32 0.08 23.19 -10.01
N LEU A 33 -0.73 22.84 -11.02
CA LEU A 33 -0.39 21.87 -12.05
C LEU A 33 0.12 22.58 -13.30
N GLU A 34 1.17 22.04 -13.91
CA GLU A 34 1.56 22.47 -15.25
C GLU A 34 0.52 21.99 -16.29
N PRO A 35 0.38 22.66 -17.45
CA PRO A 35 -0.63 22.30 -18.45
C PRO A 35 -0.54 20.84 -18.92
N ASP A 36 0.67 20.28 -19.04
CA ASP A 36 0.88 18.89 -19.43
C ASP A 36 0.52 17.90 -18.29
N GLU A 37 0.82 18.27 -17.04
CA GLU A 37 0.44 17.52 -15.85
C GLU A 37 -1.08 17.50 -15.67
N CYS A 38 -1.73 18.64 -15.88
CA CYS A 38 -3.18 18.72 -15.82
C CYS A 38 -3.83 17.85 -16.89
N TRP A 39 -3.32 17.87 -18.12
CA TRP A 39 -3.82 17.00 -19.18
C TRP A 39 -3.66 15.51 -18.84
N LYS A 40 -2.49 15.10 -18.33
CA LYS A 40 -2.25 13.73 -17.85
C LYS A 40 -3.25 13.37 -16.75
N LEU A 41 -3.43 14.26 -15.77
CA LEU A 41 -4.36 14.07 -14.66
C LEU A 41 -5.79 13.88 -15.16
N THR A 42 -6.25 14.74 -16.07
CA THR A 42 -7.60 14.66 -16.65
C THR A 42 -7.84 13.31 -17.30
N ILE A 43 -6.91 12.82 -18.14
CA ILE A 43 -7.10 11.50 -18.78
C ILE A 43 -7.18 10.38 -17.74
N ILE A 44 -6.28 10.42 -16.75
CA ILE A 44 -6.25 9.42 -15.69
C ILE A 44 -7.53 9.46 -14.85
N LEU A 45 -8.10 10.64 -14.60
CA LEU A 45 -9.35 10.82 -13.86
C LEU A 45 -10.57 10.30 -14.61
N HIS A 46 -10.59 10.42 -15.94
CA HIS A 46 -11.65 9.86 -16.79
C HIS A 46 -11.44 8.36 -17.06
N SER A 47 -10.24 7.81 -16.79
CA SER A 47 -9.98 6.38 -16.92
C SER A 47 -10.56 5.59 -15.74
N THR A 48 -11.33 4.56 -16.06
CA THR A 48 -11.92 3.64 -15.07
C THR A 48 -10.91 2.62 -14.53
N SER A 49 -9.75 2.46 -15.17
CA SER A 49 -8.69 1.53 -14.75
C SER A 49 -7.74 2.18 -13.74
N PHE A 50 -7.40 1.44 -12.69
CA PHE A 50 -6.43 1.89 -11.69
C PHE A 50 -4.98 1.85 -12.21
N GLU A 51 -4.74 1.07 -13.27
CA GLU A 51 -3.45 0.94 -13.94
C GLU A 51 -3.19 2.10 -14.89
N LEU A 52 -2.05 2.76 -14.70
CA LEU A 52 -1.51 3.73 -15.63
C LEU A 52 -0.93 2.96 -16.81
N THR A 53 -1.70 2.80 -17.89
CA THR A 53 -1.17 2.19 -19.12
C THR A 53 -0.07 3.11 -19.66
N ASN A 54 1.17 2.60 -19.73
CA ASN A 54 2.38 3.28 -20.25
C ASN A 54 2.25 3.81 -21.70
N GLU A 55 1.08 3.68 -22.33
CA GLU A 55 0.80 4.14 -23.69
C GLU A 55 0.42 5.64 -23.77
N LEU A 56 0.12 6.27 -22.63
CA LEU A 56 -0.13 7.71 -22.54
C LEU A 56 1.09 8.57 -22.97
N ASP A 57 2.28 7.99 -22.94
CA ASP A 57 3.55 8.71 -23.14
C ASP A 57 4.00 8.83 -24.60
N LYS A 58 3.35 8.13 -25.56
CA LYS A 58 3.96 7.96 -26.89
C LYS A 58 3.31 8.66 -28.07
N ASN A 59 2.01 8.98 -28.09
CA ASN A 59 1.39 9.39 -29.37
C ASN A 59 0.24 10.40 -29.31
N GLN A 60 -0.12 10.98 -28.18
CA GLN A 60 -1.22 11.94 -28.13
C GLN A 60 -0.89 13.09 -27.21
N GLN A 61 -0.16 14.08 -27.70
CA GLN A 61 -0.28 15.43 -27.18
C GLN A 61 -1.39 16.10 -28.00
N PRO A 62 -2.63 16.24 -27.49
CA PRO A 62 -3.67 16.87 -28.30
C PRO A 62 -3.38 18.36 -28.36
N VAL A 63 -3.39 18.85 -29.59
CA VAL A 63 -3.31 20.25 -30.03
C VAL A 63 -4.56 21.04 -29.61
N LEU A 64 -5.08 20.84 -28.39
CA LEU A 64 -6.22 21.58 -27.85
C LEU A 64 -5.93 22.05 -26.42
N ALA A 65 -5.06 23.05 -26.33
CA ALA A 65 -4.69 23.75 -25.09
C ALA A 65 -5.58 24.99 -24.86
N ASP A 66 -6.89 24.89 -25.08
CA ASP A 66 -7.80 26.04 -24.91
C ASP A 66 -8.83 25.87 -23.77
N VAL A 67 -8.86 24.70 -23.12
CA VAL A 67 -9.75 24.45 -21.97
C VAL A 67 -8.95 24.59 -20.68
N ASN A 68 -9.41 25.45 -19.77
CA ASN A 68 -8.77 25.68 -18.48
C ASN A 68 -8.73 24.38 -17.65
N CYS A 69 -7.60 24.10 -17.00
CA CYS A 69 -7.43 22.95 -16.12
C CYS A 69 -8.55 22.83 -15.08
N LEU A 70 -8.94 23.98 -14.50
CA LEU A 70 -10.03 24.04 -13.53
C LEU A 70 -11.37 23.56 -14.12
N GLU A 71 -11.66 23.94 -15.36
CA GLU A 71 -12.90 23.55 -16.05
C GLU A 71 -12.95 22.03 -16.28
N GLN A 72 -11.81 21.43 -16.64
CA GLN A 72 -11.71 19.97 -16.79
C GLN A 72 -11.93 19.23 -15.47
N LEU A 73 -11.36 19.73 -14.38
CA LEU A 73 -11.52 19.16 -13.04
C LEU A 73 -12.96 19.33 -12.53
N LEU A 74 -13.59 20.47 -12.80
CA LEU A 74 -15.00 20.71 -12.46
C LEU A 74 -15.93 19.83 -13.25
N HIS A 75 -15.67 19.66 -14.55
CA HIS A 75 -16.41 18.75 -15.40
C HIS A 75 -16.37 17.33 -14.80
N TRP A 76 -15.16 16.81 -14.53
CA TRP A 76 -14.98 15.51 -13.90
C TRP A 76 -15.76 15.38 -12.57
N ASN A 77 -15.66 16.37 -11.68
CA ASN A 77 -16.34 16.38 -10.38
C ASN A 77 -17.88 16.41 -10.50
N SER A 78 -18.40 16.95 -11.61
CA SER A 78 -19.84 17.06 -11.86
C SER A 78 -20.48 15.82 -12.51
N GLN A 79 -19.67 14.90 -13.06
CA GLN A 79 -20.18 13.76 -13.82
C GLN A 79 -20.58 12.57 -12.92
N PRO A 80 -21.85 12.09 -12.96
CA PRO A 80 -22.40 11.06 -12.08
C PRO A 80 -21.68 9.70 -12.14
N ASN A 81 -21.03 9.39 -13.26
CA ASN A 81 -20.32 8.11 -13.47
C ASN A 81 -18.80 8.23 -13.37
N GLU A 82 -18.29 9.44 -13.09
CA GLU A 82 -16.85 9.71 -13.01
C GLU A 82 -16.50 10.20 -11.61
N GLY A 83 -16.58 11.51 -11.35
CA GLY A 83 -16.14 12.17 -10.11
C GLY A 83 -17.24 12.50 -9.11
N PHE A 84 -18.51 12.44 -9.49
CA PHE A 84 -19.62 12.67 -8.57
C PHE A 84 -19.65 11.59 -7.48
N ASP A 85 -19.66 11.99 -6.20
CA ASP A 85 -19.54 11.10 -5.03
C ASP A 85 -18.20 10.33 -4.97
N LYS A 86 -17.20 10.75 -5.76
CA LYS A 86 -15.83 10.25 -5.59
C LYS A 86 -15.14 11.05 -4.51
N THR A 87 -14.39 10.32 -3.69
CA THR A 87 -13.63 10.89 -2.60
C THR A 87 -12.43 11.67 -3.08
N HIS A 88 -12.05 12.69 -2.31
CA HIS A 88 -10.71 13.29 -2.32
C HIS A 88 -9.58 12.26 -2.39
N ALA A 89 -9.78 11.05 -1.87
CA ALA A 89 -8.82 9.95 -1.94
C ALA A 89 -8.52 9.48 -3.37
N ILE A 90 -9.50 9.51 -4.28
CA ILE A 90 -9.28 9.14 -5.69
C ILE A 90 -8.44 10.21 -6.37
N LEU A 91 -8.79 11.49 -6.21
CA LEU A 91 -8.00 12.59 -6.77
C LEU A 91 -6.57 12.60 -6.19
N ALA A 92 -6.43 12.43 -4.87
CA ALA A 92 -5.14 12.30 -4.21
C ALA A 92 -4.34 11.09 -4.74
N HIS A 93 -4.99 9.97 -5.03
CA HIS A 93 -4.31 8.82 -5.62
C HIS A 93 -3.84 9.11 -7.04
N ARG A 94 -4.68 9.69 -7.90
CA ARG A 94 -4.30 10.03 -9.29
C ARG A 94 -3.20 11.09 -9.34
N LEU A 95 -3.19 12.06 -8.44
CA LEU A 95 -2.10 13.01 -8.26
C LEU A 95 -0.76 12.32 -7.96
N ARG A 96 -0.76 11.22 -7.18
CA ARG A 96 0.47 10.43 -6.95
C ARG A 96 0.92 9.70 -8.21
N GLN A 97 -0.01 9.26 -9.06
CA GLN A 97 0.31 8.57 -10.30
C GLN A 97 1.03 9.48 -11.31
N ILE A 98 0.71 10.78 -11.32
CA ILE A 98 1.45 11.79 -12.12
C ILE A 98 2.66 12.38 -11.39
N ASN A 99 3.15 11.73 -10.33
CA ASN A 99 4.28 12.17 -9.52
C ASN A 99 4.09 13.49 -8.73
N ARG A 100 2.86 13.99 -8.60
CA ARG A 100 2.50 15.16 -7.77
C ARG A 100 2.09 14.76 -6.36
N ARG A 101 3.04 14.19 -5.62
CA ARG A 101 2.84 13.73 -4.23
C ARG A 101 2.63 14.90 -3.26
N ASP A 102 3.20 16.05 -3.58
CA ASP A 102 3.02 17.33 -2.89
C ASP A 102 1.54 17.72 -2.84
N LEU A 103 0.87 17.80 -4.00
CA LEU A 103 -0.54 18.15 -4.10
C LEU A 103 -1.44 17.09 -3.48
N SER A 104 -1.10 15.81 -3.66
CA SER A 104 -1.82 14.71 -3.04
C SER A 104 -1.82 14.79 -1.51
N ASN A 105 -0.65 15.07 -0.92
CA ASN A 105 -0.50 15.17 0.53
C ASN A 105 -1.16 16.44 1.06
N TRP A 106 -1.05 17.56 0.33
CA TRP A 106 -1.76 18.80 0.65
C TRP A 106 -3.27 18.57 0.67
N LEU A 107 -3.86 18.02 -0.39
CA LEU A 107 -5.30 17.76 -0.50
C LEU A 107 -5.79 16.86 0.64
N THR A 108 -5.06 15.77 0.91
CA THR A 108 -5.40 14.85 2.00
C THR A 108 -5.39 15.57 3.35
N LYS A 109 -4.37 16.40 3.62
CA LYS A 109 -4.25 17.15 4.87
C LYS A 109 -5.37 18.19 5.02
N THR A 110 -5.63 18.98 3.99
CA THR A 110 -6.66 20.03 3.99
C THR A 110 -8.05 19.45 4.27
N VAL A 111 -8.43 18.37 3.57
CA VAL A 111 -9.74 17.73 3.78
C VAL A 111 -9.88 17.18 5.21
N PHE A 112 -8.82 16.57 5.75
CA PHE A 112 -8.85 16.07 7.14
C PHE A 112 -8.90 17.20 8.18
N GLU A 113 -8.24 18.33 7.93
CA GLU A 113 -8.32 19.50 8.80
C GLU A 113 -9.73 20.11 8.81
N GLU A 114 -10.39 20.20 7.66
CA GLU A 114 -11.78 20.66 7.56
C GLU A 114 -12.73 19.71 8.29
N LEU A 115 -12.59 18.40 8.07
CA LEU A 115 -13.37 17.39 8.78
C LEU A 115 -13.15 17.47 10.30
N GLY A 116 -11.90 17.68 10.74
CA GLY A 116 -11.56 17.86 12.15
C GLY A 116 -12.21 19.10 12.76
N LYS A 117 -12.24 20.22 12.02
CA LYS A 117 -12.92 21.45 12.45
C LYS A 117 -14.43 21.25 12.57
N ASP A 118 -15.05 20.58 11.60
CA ASP A 118 -16.49 20.31 11.60
C ASP A 118 -16.89 19.36 12.72
N LEU A 119 -16.10 18.31 12.95
CA LEU A 119 -16.27 17.42 14.09
C LEU A 119 -16.14 18.19 15.40
N ASN A 120 -15.09 18.99 15.56
CA ASN A 120 -14.88 19.79 16.77
C ASN A 120 -16.03 20.80 17.00
N LYS A 121 -16.52 21.43 15.94
CA LYS A 121 -17.68 22.34 15.99
C LYS A 121 -18.94 21.59 16.42
N SER A 122 -19.22 20.43 15.81
CA SER A 122 -20.37 19.58 16.19
C SER A 122 -20.29 19.16 17.65
N LEU A 123 -19.10 18.79 18.10
CA LEU A 123 -18.82 18.38 19.48
C LEU A 123 -19.03 19.55 20.46
N SER A 124 -18.50 20.72 20.12
CA SER A 124 -18.59 21.94 20.95
C SER A 124 -20.00 22.52 21.03
N ASN A 125 -20.89 22.17 20.09
CA ASN A 125 -22.28 22.59 20.11
C ASN A 125 -23.18 21.61 20.89
N ASP A 126 -22.69 20.41 21.22
CA ASP A 126 -23.41 19.45 22.02
C ASP A 126 -23.22 19.76 23.52
N ILE A 127 -24.28 20.29 24.13
CA ILE A 127 -24.32 20.66 25.55
C ILE A 127 -24.00 19.45 26.45
N LEU A 128 -24.41 18.25 26.04
CA LEU A 128 -24.17 17.02 26.80
C LEU A 128 -22.69 16.62 26.72
N PHE A 129 -22.08 16.75 25.54
CA PHE A 129 -20.66 16.48 25.37
C PHE A 129 -19.79 17.48 26.13
N ASN A 130 -20.12 18.76 26.08
CA ASN A 130 -19.41 19.79 26.87
C ASN A 130 -19.52 19.56 28.38
N TYR A 131 -20.69 19.14 28.87
CA TYR A 131 -20.87 18.76 30.27
C TYR A 131 -19.96 17.57 30.64
N LEU A 132 -19.89 16.55 29.78
CA LEU A 132 -19.00 15.39 29.98
C LEU A 132 -17.51 15.81 29.98
N ILE A 133 -17.04 16.61 29.01
CA ILE A 133 -15.65 17.11 28.99
C ILE A 133 -15.33 17.90 30.26
N SER A 134 -16.24 18.78 30.69
CA SER A 134 -16.03 19.62 31.89
C SER A 134 -15.97 18.80 33.18
N SER A 135 -16.64 17.64 33.20
CA SER A 135 -16.58 16.68 34.32
C SER A 135 -15.35 15.77 34.30
N THR A 136 -14.71 15.64 33.13
CA THR A 136 -13.50 14.82 32.92
C THR A 136 -12.26 15.68 32.66
N THR A 137 -12.14 16.85 33.30
CA THR A 137 -10.91 17.67 33.27
C THR A 137 -9.74 16.95 33.96
N ASP A 138 -9.27 15.88 33.32
CA ASP A 138 -7.86 15.54 33.23
C ASP A 138 -7.48 15.82 31.77
N SER A 139 -6.49 16.70 31.61
CA SER A 139 -5.98 17.39 30.42
C SER A 139 -5.68 16.57 29.14
N SER A 140 -6.06 15.29 29.08
CA SER A 140 -5.69 14.36 28.03
C SER A 140 -6.50 14.47 26.73
N PHE A 141 -7.76 14.93 26.77
CA PHE A 141 -8.65 14.87 25.60
C PHE A 141 -8.50 16.06 24.64
N VAL A 142 -8.20 17.25 25.15
CA VAL A 142 -7.99 18.45 24.30
C VAL A 142 -6.61 18.40 23.62
N ASP A 143 -5.61 17.84 24.30
CA ASP A 143 -4.28 17.54 23.72
C ASP A 143 -4.35 16.41 22.66
N PHE A 144 -5.39 15.57 22.70
CA PHE A 144 -5.57 14.48 21.73
C PHE A 144 -5.93 14.98 20.32
N PHE A 145 -6.71 16.06 20.20
CA PHE A 145 -7.15 16.58 18.90
C PHE A 145 -6.28 17.73 18.37
N GLY A 146 -5.70 18.55 19.25
CA GLY A 146 -4.83 19.68 18.84
C GLY A 146 -3.48 19.26 18.26
N ASN A 147 -3.05 18.02 18.47
CA ASN A 147 -1.72 17.52 18.13
C ASN A 147 -1.72 16.47 17.00
N TYR A 148 -2.84 16.33 16.28
CA TYR A 148 -2.97 15.32 15.23
C TYR A 148 -2.17 15.66 13.96
N SER A 149 -1.94 16.96 13.68
CA SER A 149 -1.21 17.41 12.49
C SER A 149 0.30 17.15 12.56
N ASP A 150 0.90 17.20 13.76
CA ASP A 150 2.34 16.95 13.95
C ASP A 150 2.66 15.47 14.21
N ARG A 151 1.71 14.68 14.73
CA ARG A 151 1.89 13.23 14.91
C ARG A 151 1.78 12.42 13.62
N LEU A 152 0.97 12.84 12.65
CA LEU A 152 0.80 12.07 11.40
C LEU A 152 2.08 11.98 10.56
N VAL A 153 3.01 12.93 10.70
CA VAL A 153 4.32 12.89 10.01
C VAL A 153 5.34 12.04 10.80
N LEU A 154 5.16 11.85 12.11
CA LEU A 154 6.07 11.05 12.95
C LEU A 154 5.61 9.57 13.11
N GLU A 155 4.36 9.25 12.79
CA GLU A 155 3.78 7.91 12.95
C GLU A 155 3.98 6.99 11.74
N SER A 156 4.60 7.47 10.64
CA SER A 156 5.06 6.60 9.55
C SER A 156 6.39 5.89 9.85
N THR A 157 7.06 6.25 10.96
CA THR A 157 8.35 5.65 11.38
C THR A 157 8.29 4.91 12.71
N LEU A 158 7.15 4.91 13.39
CA LEU A 158 7.02 4.24 14.68
C LEU A 158 6.74 2.75 14.43
N TRP A 159 7.79 1.92 14.49
CA TRP A 159 7.69 0.47 14.47
C TRP A 159 6.66 0.02 15.50
N LYS A 160 5.58 -0.61 15.03
CA LYS A 160 4.56 -1.08 15.95
C LYS A 160 5.07 -2.38 16.58
N PRO A 161 4.64 -2.73 17.80
CA PRO A 161 5.13 -3.93 18.47
C PRO A 161 4.87 -5.22 17.67
N TYR A 162 3.83 -5.23 16.83
CA TYR A 162 3.56 -6.33 15.91
C TYR A 162 4.58 -6.46 14.78
N ASP A 163 5.22 -5.36 14.34
CA ASP A 163 6.27 -5.38 13.33
C ASP A 163 7.53 -6.08 13.87
N THR A 164 7.84 -5.89 15.15
CA THR A 164 8.93 -6.59 15.84
C THR A 164 8.66 -8.09 15.94
N VAL A 165 7.45 -8.48 16.32
CA VAL A 165 7.06 -9.90 16.41
C VAL A 165 7.13 -10.56 15.02
N LEU A 166 6.59 -9.90 14.00
CA LEU A 166 6.63 -10.40 12.62
C LEU A 166 8.07 -10.53 12.11
N SER A 167 8.92 -9.54 12.36
CA SER A 167 10.34 -9.55 11.97
C SER A 167 11.10 -10.71 12.62
N VAL A 168 10.90 -10.95 13.93
CA VAL A 168 11.53 -12.08 14.64
C VAL A 168 11.10 -13.42 14.04
N VAL A 169 9.81 -13.59 13.72
CA VAL A 169 9.31 -14.82 13.09
C VAL A 169 9.94 -15.03 11.71
N VAL A 170 10.03 -13.98 10.90
CA VAL A 170 10.66 -14.05 9.57
C VAL A 170 12.15 -14.42 9.67
N VAL A 171 12.89 -13.81 10.61
CA VAL A 171 14.31 -14.13 10.82
C VAL A 171 14.50 -15.59 11.27
N LEU A 172 13.66 -16.08 12.18
CA LEU A 172 13.71 -17.49 12.60
C LEU A 172 13.42 -18.45 11.45
N LEU A 173 12.43 -18.14 10.60
CA LEU A 173 12.14 -18.94 9.41
C LEU A 173 13.33 -18.95 8.44
N LEU A 174 13.97 -17.81 8.18
CA LEU A 174 15.15 -17.75 7.32
C LEU A 174 16.32 -18.58 7.88
N ILE A 175 16.58 -18.50 9.20
CA ILE A 175 17.61 -19.30 9.85
C ILE A 175 17.33 -20.80 9.69
N THR A 176 16.08 -21.23 9.90
CA THR A 176 15.71 -22.65 9.73
C THR A 176 15.84 -23.11 8.28
N LEU A 177 15.48 -22.29 7.30
CA LEU A 177 15.66 -22.59 5.88
C LEU A 177 17.14 -22.70 5.50
N ILE A 178 17.99 -21.79 5.99
CA ILE A 178 19.44 -21.85 5.76
C ILE A 178 20.03 -23.11 6.42
N TRP A 179 19.60 -23.43 7.64
CA TRP A 179 20.05 -24.64 8.34
C TRP A 179 19.67 -25.92 7.58
N LEU A 180 18.43 -26.01 7.10
CA LEU A 180 17.96 -27.17 6.32
C LEU A 180 18.70 -27.29 4.99
N THR A 181 18.92 -26.18 4.27
CA THR A 181 19.68 -26.21 3.01
C THR A 181 21.13 -26.67 3.25
N CYS A 182 21.81 -26.14 4.26
CA CYS A 182 23.15 -26.62 4.66
C CYS A 182 23.16 -28.11 5.00
N LEU A 183 22.20 -28.61 5.77
CA LEU A 183 22.11 -30.04 6.09
C LEU A 183 21.88 -30.91 4.85
N THR A 184 21.03 -30.45 3.91
CA THR A 184 20.82 -31.18 2.66
C THR A 184 22.08 -31.23 1.82
N LEU A 185 22.85 -30.14 1.74
CA LEU A 185 24.10 -30.09 1.00
C LEU A 185 25.19 -30.98 1.62
N ILE A 186 25.26 -31.04 2.95
CA ILE A 186 26.21 -31.95 3.63
C ILE A 186 25.82 -33.41 3.36
N LYS A 187 24.52 -33.75 3.44
CA LYS A 187 24.05 -35.10 3.15
C LYS A 187 24.29 -35.50 1.69
N THR A 188 24.04 -34.61 0.74
CA THR A 188 24.29 -34.88 -0.69
C THR A 188 25.78 -35.02 -0.96
N LYS A 189 26.64 -34.21 -0.34
CA LYS A 189 28.10 -34.34 -0.47
C LYS A 189 28.61 -35.67 0.09
N ILE A 190 28.15 -36.09 1.27
CA ILE A 190 28.54 -37.37 1.87
C ILE A 190 28.04 -38.55 1.00
N SER A 191 26.81 -38.45 0.47
CA SER A 191 26.27 -39.47 -0.43
C SER A 191 27.06 -39.55 -1.74
N TYR A 192 27.49 -38.40 -2.29
CA TYR A 192 28.30 -38.33 -3.50
C TYR A 192 29.72 -38.90 -3.27
N GLU A 193 30.38 -38.55 -2.16
CA GLU A 193 31.68 -39.12 -1.81
C GLU A 193 31.62 -40.64 -1.57
N SER A 194 30.53 -41.14 -0.98
CA SER A 194 30.30 -42.58 -0.81
C SER A 194 30.14 -43.30 -2.16
N GLN A 195 29.41 -42.68 -3.11
CA GLN A 195 29.22 -43.26 -4.44
C GLN A 195 30.50 -43.22 -5.29
N SER A 196 31.31 -42.16 -5.17
CA SER A 196 32.62 -42.05 -5.82
C SER A 196 33.63 -43.09 -5.32
N LYS A 197 33.70 -43.32 -4.00
CA LYS A 197 34.57 -44.38 -3.43
C LYS A 197 34.17 -45.78 -3.88
N ASN A 198 32.86 -46.04 -4.00
CA ASN A 198 32.35 -47.30 -4.52
C ASN A 198 32.63 -47.51 -6.01
N PHE A 199 32.67 -46.43 -6.82
CA PHE A 199 33.03 -46.51 -8.24
C PHE A 199 34.51 -46.84 -8.44
N ILE A 200 35.40 -46.15 -7.71
CA ILE A 200 36.86 -46.40 -7.76
C ILE A 200 37.21 -47.82 -7.31
N ASN A 201 36.58 -48.35 -6.25
CA ASN A 201 36.82 -49.73 -5.82
C ASN A 201 36.37 -50.77 -6.87
N LYS A 202 35.33 -50.46 -7.65
CA LYS A 202 34.82 -51.37 -8.69
C LYS A 202 35.76 -51.46 -9.89
N ASP A 203 36.45 -50.37 -10.21
CA ASP A 203 37.47 -50.32 -11.26
C ASP A 203 38.79 -51.01 -10.83
N VAL A 204 39.06 -51.08 -9.51
CA VAL A 204 40.22 -51.81 -8.95
C VAL A 204 39.95 -53.33 -8.90
N GLU A 205 38.71 -53.77 -8.73
CA GLU A 205 38.34 -55.21 -8.79
C GLU A 205 38.28 -55.77 -10.23
N GLN A 206 38.08 -54.92 -11.24
CA GLN A 206 38.27 -55.31 -12.65
C GLN A 206 39.76 -55.23 -13.02
N GLY A 207 40.53 -56.12 -12.42
CA GLY A 207 41.94 -56.32 -12.71
C GLY A 207 42.18 -56.44 -14.21
N TYR A 208 43.02 -55.55 -14.73
CA TYR A 208 43.60 -55.63 -16.05
C TYR A 208 44.27 -57.01 -16.21
N PRO A 209 43.84 -57.86 -17.16
CA PRO A 209 44.60 -59.06 -17.46
C PRO A 209 45.95 -58.60 -18.02
N LEU A 210 46.99 -58.79 -17.20
CA LEU A 210 48.38 -58.72 -17.60
C LEU A 210 48.52 -59.44 -18.94
N LEU A 211 49.05 -58.73 -19.92
CA LEU A 211 49.55 -59.27 -21.19
C LEU A 211 50.41 -60.48 -20.86
N LYS A 212 49.81 -61.65 -21.05
CA LYS A 212 50.45 -62.93 -20.92
C LYS A 212 51.43 -63.03 -22.08
N GLU A 213 52.69 -63.01 -21.69
CA GLU A 213 53.85 -63.42 -22.45
C GLU A 213 53.56 -64.76 -23.12
N ASP A 214 53.36 -64.76 -24.45
CA ASP A 214 53.42 -65.96 -25.27
C ASP A 214 54.59 -65.81 -26.25
N THR A 215 55.65 -66.51 -25.88
CA THR A 215 56.75 -66.95 -26.74
C THR A 215 56.20 -67.94 -27.77
N LEU A 216 56.52 -67.75 -29.07
CA LEU A 216 56.74 -68.81 -30.08
C LEU A 216 56.87 -68.21 -31.49
N PHE A 217 58.10 -68.02 -31.98
CA PHE A 217 58.75 -68.82 -33.04
C PHE A 217 60.14 -68.26 -33.36
#